data_AF-A0A1F7ZMR9-F1
#
_entry.id   AF-A0A1F7ZMR9-F1
#
_cell.length_a   1.000
_cell.length_b   1.000
_cell.length_c   1.000
_cell.angle_alpha   90.00
_cell.angle_beta   90.00
_cell.angle_gamma   90.00
#
_symmetry.space_group_name_H-M   'P 1'
#
loop_
_entity.id
_entity.type
_entity.pdbx_description
1 polymer ?
#
loop_
_entity_poly.entity_id
_entity_poly.type
_entity_poly.pdbx_seq_one_letter_code
_entity_poly.pdbx_strand_id
1 'polypeptide(L)'
;MAGGNIFLIYASLDGSVTLSPRKAFGHLDVFYDPNIQAYLLEGSGVHDGVMTANIRCDNCMHLGNGDNIIGSSSSWGWAMRHGYPLVSSDVAVRIHKHDVHGSFTLDLTRAIGGNSSNPFLDSTYPHHDATPFSKEHVIDDALLYSKRVAHGVMTPIAFVLMFPGFGLLLHIYPSRHTVLWMHAPMQIIAVCVALIGLGFGVSVSMDLKLSKGYHPTIGYVLVGVVLLIQPVLGIVQHLHFRRSGGTAIYGVLHRWFGRLLSAIGIVNGGLGFYYANQHTEDIPPIPPIIYGMVCGGVCILYVFVVMWRREKTRSQAIIAKFQTESLQNKSDLDQGSDNLDSARSGSVESSSISEKKWQVS
;
A
#
# COMPACT_ATOMS: atom_id res chain seq x y z
N MET A 1 -7.65 5.84 -23.27
CA MET A 1 -7.92 5.63 -24.71
C MET A 1 -6.99 6.55 -25.51
N ALA A 2 -5.77 6.13 -25.80
CA ALA A 2 -4.86 6.93 -26.64
C ALA A 2 -5.19 6.67 -28.12
N GLY A 3 -5.14 7.69 -28.96
CA GLY A 3 -5.48 7.60 -30.39
C GLY A 3 -6.98 7.49 -30.70
N GLY A 4 -7.85 7.74 -29.70
CA GLY A 4 -9.30 7.85 -29.90
C GLY A 4 -9.73 9.26 -30.33
N ASN A 5 -10.88 9.35 -30.99
CA ASN A 5 -11.54 10.61 -31.32
C ASN A 5 -12.46 11.04 -30.17
N ILE A 6 -12.48 12.34 -29.85
CA ILE A 6 -13.31 12.94 -28.81
C ILE A 6 -14.24 13.94 -29.49
N PHE A 7 -15.55 13.79 -29.26
CA PHE A 7 -16.56 14.77 -29.62
C PHE A 7 -16.87 15.62 -28.40
N LEU A 8 -16.14 16.72 -28.22
CA LEU A 8 -16.40 17.65 -27.14
C LEU A 8 -17.50 18.62 -27.56
N ILE A 9 -18.55 18.74 -26.76
CA ILE A 9 -19.66 19.67 -26.98
C ILE A 9 -19.81 20.64 -25.81
N TYR A 10 -20.20 21.87 -26.12
CA TYR A 10 -20.52 22.93 -25.15
C TYR A 10 -21.47 23.95 -25.78
N ALA A 11 -22.06 24.82 -24.96
CA ALA A 11 -23.01 25.80 -25.45
C ALA A 11 -22.30 26.90 -26.25
N SER A 12 -22.96 27.40 -27.30
CA SER A 12 -22.54 28.57 -28.06
C SER A 12 -23.24 29.83 -27.55
N LEU A 13 -22.71 31.02 -27.86
CA LEU A 13 -23.24 32.32 -27.43
C LEU A 13 -24.63 32.65 -27.99
N ASP A 14 -25.02 32.01 -29.09
CA ASP A 14 -26.31 32.14 -29.77
C ASP A 14 -27.36 31.13 -29.28
N GLY A 15 -27.05 30.34 -28.24
CA GLY A 15 -27.91 29.27 -27.73
C GLY A 15 -27.82 27.95 -28.52
N SER A 16 -26.98 27.89 -29.56
CA SER A 16 -26.68 26.65 -30.27
C SER A 16 -25.62 25.81 -29.53
N VAL A 17 -25.11 24.75 -30.17
CA VAL A 17 -24.05 23.88 -29.63
C VAL A 17 -22.78 24.05 -30.47
N THR A 18 -21.64 24.18 -29.80
CA THR A 18 -20.33 24.12 -30.43
C THR A 18 -19.79 22.70 -30.37
N LEU A 19 -19.42 22.14 -31.53
CA LEU A 19 -18.69 20.87 -31.61
C LEU A 19 -17.19 21.15 -31.78
N SER A 20 -16.39 20.55 -30.91
CA SER A 20 -14.94 20.57 -30.92
C SER A 20 -14.41 19.14 -31.05
N PRO A 21 -14.14 18.68 -32.28
CA PRO A 21 -13.45 17.42 -32.52
C PRO A 21 -12.02 17.49 -31.98
N ARG A 22 -11.65 16.56 -31.09
CA ARG A 22 -10.31 16.50 -30.47
C ARG A 22 -9.72 15.10 -30.54
N LYS A 23 -8.40 15.01 -30.53
CA LYS A 23 -7.68 13.74 -30.49
C LYS A 23 -7.20 13.42 -29.08
N ALA A 24 -7.41 12.18 -28.64
CA ALA A 24 -7.03 11.72 -27.31
C ALA A 24 -5.55 11.27 -27.27
N PHE A 25 -4.74 11.88 -26.41
CA PHE A 25 -3.31 11.56 -26.24
C PHE A 25 -3.00 10.84 -24.91
N GLY A 26 -3.97 10.11 -24.35
CA GLY A 26 -3.84 9.44 -23.06
C GLY A 26 -4.26 10.34 -21.91
N HIS A 27 -3.33 10.69 -21.02
CA HIS A 27 -3.56 11.56 -19.87
C HIS A 27 -3.23 13.05 -20.13
N LEU A 28 -2.69 13.36 -21.31
CA LEU A 28 -2.30 14.71 -21.73
C LEU A 28 -3.50 15.59 -22.13
N ASP A 29 -3.30 16.92 -22.11
CA ASP A 29 -4.24 17.92 -22.63
C ASP A 29 -4.71 17.58 -24.06
N VAL A 30 -6.00 17.81 -24.33
CA VAL A 30 -6.64 17.54 -25.63
C VAL A 30 -6.96 18.82 -26.39
N PHE A 31 -6.54 18.87 -27.66
CA PHE A 31 -6.64 20.03 -28.53
C PHE A 31 -7.55 19.75 -29.73
N TYR A 32 -8.10 20.81 -30.32
CA TYR A 32 -8.88 20.73 -31.56
C TYR A 32 -8.04 20.11 -32.68
N ASP A 33 -8.59 19.10 -33.37
CA ASP A 33 -7.94 18.43 -34.49
C ASP A 33 -8.81 18.60 -35.76
N PRO A 34 -8.44 19.51 -36.69
CA PRO A 34 -9.21 19.75 -37.92
C PRO A 34 -9.20 18.56 -38.89
N ASN A 35 -8.38 17.53 -38.65
CA ASN A 35 -8.38 16.31 -39.45
C ASN A 35 -9.55 15.39 -39.10
N ILE A 36 -10.22 15.58 -37.95
CA ILE A 36 -11.43 14.82 -37.58
C ILE A 36 -12.62 15.48 -38.26
N GLN A 37 -13.13 14.86 -39.33
CA GLN A 37 -14.19 15.40 -40.19
C GLN A 37 -15.58 15.18 -39.56
N ALA A 38 -15.82 15.84 -38.42
CA ALA A 38 -17.06 15.76 -37.68
C ALA A 38 -17.84 17.08 -37.71
N TYR A 39 -19.14 16.98 -37.98
CA TYR A 39 -20.04 18.09 -38.27
C TYR A 39 -21.32 17.96 -37.47
N LEU A 40 -21.84 19.08 -36.97
CA LEU A 40 -23.18 19.13 -36.39
C LEU A 40 -24.23 19.10 -37.50
N LEU A 41 -25.28 18.32 -37.27
CA LEU A 41 -26.47 18.24 -38.09
C LEU A 41 -27.61 19.04 -37.45
N GLU A 42 -28.59 19.40 -38.27
CA GLU A 42 -29.84 20.02 -37.84
C GLU A 42 -30.56 19.15 -36.80
N GLY A 43 -31.26 19.79 -35.86
CA GLY A 43 -31.78 19.20 -34.63
C GLY A 43 -30.81 19.25 -33.44
N SER A 44 -29.54 19.63 -33.65
CA SER A 44 -28.63 20.01 -32.56
C SER A 44 -29.04 21.34 -31.93
N GLY A 45 -28.91 21.48 -30.61
CA GLY A 45 -29.29 22.69 -29.88
C GLY A 45 -29.38 22.47 -28.37
N VAL A 46 -29.70 23.54 -27.63
CA VAL A 46 -30.00 23.47 -26.19
C VAL A 46 -31.50 23.74 -25.98
N HIS A 47 -32.23 22.74 -25.50
CA HIS A 47 -33.68 22.81 -25.29
C HIS A 47 -34.03 22.27 -23.88
N ASP A 48 -34.84 22.99 -23.12
CA ASP A 48 -35.24 22.64 -21.74
C ASP A 48 -34.08 22.27 -20.80
N GLY A 49 -32.91 22.91 -21.00
CA GLY A 49 -31.68 22.64 -20.25
C GLY A 49 -30.89 21.39 -20.71
N VAL A 50 -31.40 20.65 -21.69
CA VAL A 50 -30.73 19.51 -22.32
C VAL A 50 -29.96 19.97 -23.56
N MET A 51 -28.68 19.62 -23.63
CA MET A 51 -27.82 19.85 -24.79
C MET A 51 -27.84 18.62 -25.70
N THR A 52 -28.32 18.78 -26.93
CA THR A 52 -28.38 17.71 -27.94
C THR A 52 -27.42 18.04 -29.08
N ALA A 53 -26.59 17.06 -29.46
CA ALA A 53 -25.65 17.17 -30.57
C ALA A 53 -25.81 16.00 -31.52
N ASN A 54 -26.42 16.26 -32.69
CA ASN A 54 -26.54 15.30 -33.78
C ASN A 54 -25.25 15.39 -34.61
N ILE A 55 -24.37 14.38 -34.53
CA ILE A 55 -23.03 14.45 -35.13
C ILE A 55 -22.92 13.48 -36.30
N ARG A 56 -22.55 14.00 -37.48
CA ARG A 56 -22.00 13.18 -38.58
C ARG A 56 -20.48 13.21 -38.46
N CYS A 57 -19.80 12.08 -38.62
CA CYS A 57 -18.37 12.09 -38.83
C CYS A 57 -17.96 11.18 -39.99
N ASP A 58 -17.26 11.77 -40.95
CA ASP A 58 -16.99 11.14 -42.25
C ASP A 58 -15.73 10.24 -42.20
N ASN A 59 -14.88 10.39 -41.18
CA ASN A 59 -13.65 9.60 -41.00
C ASN A 59 -13.41 9.02 -39.59
N CYS A 60 -14.42 9.03 -38.70
CA CYS A 60 -14.27 8.55 -37.32
C CYS A 60 -14.43 7.04 -37.15
N MET A 61 -14.77 6.30 -38.21
CA MET A 61 -15.11 4.86 -38.12
C MET A 61 -13.90 3.96 -37.87
N HIS A 62 -12.69 4.51 -37.95
CA HIS A 62 -11.45 3.82 -37.62
C HIS A 62 -10.73 4.49 -36.44
N LEU A 63 -10.22 3.66 -35.54
CA LEU A 63 -9.32 4.06 -34.46
C LEU A 63 -7.92 4.40 -35.02
N GLY A 64 -7.11 5.13 -34.24
CA GLY A 64 -5.75 5.54 -34.66
C GLY A 64 -4.76 4.40 -34.95
N ASN A 65 -5.13 3.14 -34.66
CA ASN A 65 -4.38 1.92 -35.02
C ASN A 65 -4.92 1.21 -36.28
N GLY A 66 -6.01 1.69 -36.88
CA GLY A 66 -6.68 1.11 -38.05
C GLY A 66 -7.92 0.28 -37.75
N ASP A 67 -8.14 -0.12 -36.49
CA ASP A 67 -9.29 -0.95 -36.09
C ASP A 67 -10.62 -0.25 -36.38
N ASN A 68 -11.57 -0.97 -36.98
CA ASN A 68 -12.93 -0.47 -37.23
C ASN A 68 -13.74 -0.49 -35.93
N ILE A 69 -14.48 0.58 -35.65
CA ILE A 69 -15.38 0.65 -34.47
C ILE A 69 -16.71 -0.10 -34.71
N ILE A 70 -17.10 -0.34 -35.96
CA ILE A 70 -18.33 -1.07 -36.28
C ILE A 70 -18.22 -2.54 -35.85
N GLY A 71 -19.08 -2.93 -34.92
CA GLY A 71 -19.22 -4.28 -34.42
C GLY A 71 -20.20 -4.34 -33.26
N SER A 72 -20.39 -5.54 -32.70
CA SER A 72 -21.30 -5.77 -31.57
C SER A 72 -20.76 -5.30 -30.21
N SER A 73 -19.54 -4.77 -30.17
CA SER A 73 -18.93 -4.21 -28.95
C SER A 73 -17.90 -3.13 -29.31
N SER A 74 -18.37 -1.89 -29.48
CA SER A 74 -17.53 -0.70 -29.55
C SER A 74 -17.33 -0.13 -28.16
N SER A 75 -16.08 0.19 -27.78
CA SER A 75 -15.79 0.87 -26.50
C SER A 75 -15.99 2.38 -26.64
N TRP A 76 -16.78 2.94 -25.72
CA TRP A 76 -17.03 4.38 -25.61
C TRP A 76 -16.68 4.88 -24.22
N GLY A 77 -16.39 6.17 -24.13
CA GLY A 77 -16.17 6.88 -22.88
C GLY A 77 -16.78 8.27 -22.94
N TRP A 78 -17.15 8.79 -21.79
CA TRP A 78 -17.64 10.15 -21.62
C TRP A 78 -16.96 10.77 -20.40
N ALA A 79 -16.94 12.09 -20.34
CA ALA A 79 -16.44 12.81 -19.18
C ALA A 79 -17.14 14.16 -19.04
N MET A 80 -17.37 14.60 -17.81
CA MET A 80 -18.01 15.88 -17.50
C MET A 80 -17.25 16.62 -16.41
N ARG A 81 -17.46 17.93 -16.31
CA ARG A 81 -17.04 18.70 -15.15
C ARG A 81 -18.25 19.39 -14.52
N HIS A 82 -18.36 19.32 -13.20
CA HIS A 82 -19.30 20.14 -12.45
C HIS A 82 -18.82 21.60 -12.36
N GLY A 83 -19.78 22.53 -12.39
CA GLY A 83 -19.53 23.96 -12.29
C GLY A 83 -20.38 24.76 -13.28
N TYR A 84 -19.92 25.96 -13.60
CA TYR A 84 -20.55 26.80 -14.62
C TYR A 84 -20.39 26.18 -16.02
N PRO A 85 -21.44 26.21 -16.86
CA PRO A 85 -21.35 25.70 -18.22
C PRO A 85 -20.33 26.51 -19.02
N LEU A 86 -19.52 25.82 -19.82
CA LEU A 86 -18.70 26.46 -20.84
C LEU A 86 -19.61 27.01 -21.93
N VAL A 87 -19.56 28.32 -22.16
CA VAL A 87 -20.26 29.00 -23.25
C VAL A 87 -19.22 29.65 -24.16
N SER A 88 -19.07 29.12 -25.38
CA SER A 88 -18.08 29.59 -26.36
C SER A 88 -18.41 29.07 -27.76
N SER A 89 -18.17 29.88 -28.78
CA SER A 89 -18.22 29.47 -30.20
C SER A 89 -16.82 29.13 -30.77
N ASP A 90 -15.76 29.27 -29.97
CA ASP A 90 -14.38 28.91 -30.35
C ASP A 90 -14.13 27.41 -30.16
N VAL A 91 -13.97 26.68 -31.27
CA VAL A 91 -13.68 25.24 -31.29
C VAL A 91 -12.35 24.86 -30.62
N ALA A 92 -11.39 25.79 -30.51
CA ALA A 92 -10.07 25.57 -29.93
C ALA A 92 -9.98 25.95 -28.43
N VAL A 93 -11.09 26.38 -27.82
CA VAL A 93 -11.12 26.87 -26.42
C VAL A 93 -10.45 25.90 -25.45
N ARG A 94 -9.65 26.43 -24.52
CA ARG A 94 -9.00 25.61 -23.50
C ARG A 94 -10.05 25.10 -22.50
N ILE A 95 -10.08 23.79 -22.30
CA ILE A 95 -10.94 23.15 -21.30
C ILE A 95 -10.13 22.80 -20.05
N HIS A 96 -10.87 22.51 -18.97
CA HIS A 96 -10.32 21.90 -17.77
C HIS A 96 -10.56 20.38 -17.78
N LYS A 97 -9.79 19.66 -16.96
CA LYS A 97 -10.06 18.26 -16.65
C LYS A 97 -11.49 18.10 -16.10
N HIS A 98 -12.11 16.98 -16.47
CA HIS A 98 -13.34 16.47 -15.87
C HIS A 98 -13.15 16.13 -14.38
N ASP A 99 -14.26 15.99 -13.67
CA ASP A 99 -14.30 15.46 -12.30
C ASP A 99 -15.07 14.14 -12.18
N VAL A 100 -15.93 13.82 -13.16
CA VAL A 100 -16.57 12.51 -13.30
C VAL A 100 -16.40 12.03 -14.74
N HIS A 101 -16.06 10.76 -14.90
CA HIS A 101 -15.89 10.12 -16.20
C HIS A 101 -16.43 8.69 -16.21
N GLY A 102 -16.88 8.22 -17.37
CA GLY A 102 -17.45 6.88 -17.54
C GLY A 102 -16.89 6.13 -18.74
N SER A 103 -17.03 4.80 -18.71
CA SER A 103 -16.79 3.94 -19.87
C SER A 103 -17.89 2.88 -19.99
N PHE A 104 -18.29 2.61 -21.23
CA PHE A 104 -19.38 1.71 -21.58
C PHE A 104 -19.12 1.06 -22.95
N THR A 105 -19.92 0.07 -23.32
CA THR A 105 -19.88 -0.56 -24.64
C THR A 105 -21.22 -0.46 -25.36
N LEU A 106 -21.15 -0.26 -26.68
CA LEU A 106 -22.30 -0.17 -27.59
C LEU A 106 -22.24 -1.25 -28.66
N ASP A 107 -23.40 -1.78 -29.03
CA ASP A 107 -23.60 -2.62 -30.20
C ASP A 107 -23.91 -1.74 -31.42
N LEU A 108 -22.88 -1.40 -32.20
CA LEU A 108 -23.04 -0.54 -33.38
C LEU A 108 -23.59 -1.29 -34.59
N THR A 109 -23.82 -2.62 -34.52
CA THR A 109 -24.50 -3.34 -35.61
C THR A 109 -25.97 -2.91 -35.76
N ARG A 110 -26.56 -2.35 -34.69
CA ARG A 110 -27.90 -1.76 -34.66
C ARG A 110 -27.93 -0.29 -35.08
N ALA A 111 -26.77 0.34 -35.21
CA ALA A 111 -26.60 1.74 -35.58
C ALA A 111 -26.18 1.93 -37.05
N ILE A 112 -26.51 0.95 -37.90
CA ILE A 112 -26.24 1.00 -39.34
C ILE A 112 -27.42 1.70 -40.03
N GLY A 113 -27.21 2.98 -40.37
CA GLY A 113 -28.19 3.79 -41.10
C GLY A 113 -28.28 3.46 -42.60
N GLY A 114 -29.31 4.03 -43.24
CA GLY A 114 -29.49 4.01 -44.69
C GLY A 114 -28.92 5.26 -45.37
N ASN A 115 -29.29 5.47 -46.64
CA ASN A 115 -28.84 6.60 -47.44
C ASN A 115 -29.64 7.89 -47.12
N SER A 116 -29.48 8.42 -45.90
CA SER A 116 -30.03 9.72 -45.46
C SER A 116 -28.92 10.71 -45.16
N SER A 117 -29.13 11.99 -45.52
CA SER A 117 -28.21 13.09 -45.20
C SER A 117 -28.31 13.54 -43.74
N ASN A 118 -29.46 13.33 -43.09
CA ASN A 118 -29.67 13.56 -41.67
C ASN A 118 -30.73 12.57 -41.11
N PRO A 119 -30.31 11.41 -40.55
CA PRO A 119 -31.23 10.41 -40.02
C PRO A 119 -31.95 10.86 -38.73
N PHE A 120 -31.56 11.97 -38.11
CA PHE A 120 -32.18 12.46 -36.86
C PHE A 120 -33.49 13.23 -37.07
N LEU A 121 -33.78 13.65 -38.30
CA LEU A 121 -35.03 14.33 -38.67
C LEU A 121 -35.96 13.45 -39.52
N ASP A 122 -35.49 12.29 -39.95
CA ASP A 122 -36.21 11.39 -40.85
C ASP A 122 -36.94 10.31 -40.04
N SER A 123 -38.25 10.52 -39.86
CA SER A 123 -39.14 9.64 -39.10
C SER A 123 -39.29 8.22 -39.67
N THR A 124 -38.71 7.92 -40.83
CA THR A 124 -38.67 6.56 -41.38
C THR A 124 -37.57 5.70 -40.75
N TYR A 125 -36.57 6.30 -40.10
CA TYR A 125 -35.53 5.55 -39.38
C TYR A 125 -35.97 5.22 -37.94
N PRO A 126 -35.79 3.96 -37.49
CA PRO A 126 -36.10 3.60 -36.12
C PRO A 126 -35.07 4.23 -35.16
N HIS A 127 -35.55 5.13 -34.30
CA HIS A 127 -34.76 5.56 -33.15
C HIS A 127 -34.66 4.42 -32.13
N HIS A 128 -33.44 3.95 -31.89
CA HIS A 128 -33.16 2.94 -30.88
C HIS A 128 -32.46 3.58 -29.69
N ASP A 129 -33.14 3.61 -28.54
CA ASP A 129 -32.50 3.94 -27.26
C ASP A 129 -31.41 2.91 -26.97
N ALA A 130 -30.16 3.39 -26.99
CA ALA A 130 -29.00 2.54 -26.78
C ALA A 130 -28.86 2.20 -25.28
N THR A 131 -29.44 1.08 -24.85
CA THR A 131 -29.11 0.50 -23.55
C THR A 131 -27.64 0.06 -23.57
N PRO A 132 -26.78 0.54 -22.63
CA PRO A 132 -25.39 0.11 -22.57
C PRO A 132 -25.29 -1.41 -22.42
N PHE A 133 -24.48 -2.07 -23.26
CA PHE A 133 -24.33 -3.53 -23.21
C PHE A 133 -23.66 -4.00 -21.91
N SER A 134 -22.90 -3.11 -21.28
CA SER A 134 -22.27 -3.29 -19.97
C SER A 134 -22.86 -2.33 -18.94
N LYS A 135 -22.98 -2.75 -17.67
CA LYS A 135 -23.14 -1.78 -16.58
C LYS A 135 -22.01 -0.74 -16.66
N GLU A 136 -22.40 0.51 -16.68
CA GLU A 136 -21.51 1.64 -16.86
C GLU A 136 -20.45 1.72 -15.76
N HIS A 137 -19.19 1.88 -16.17
CA HIS A 137 -18.06 2.00 -15.24
C HIS A 137 -17.73 3.48 -15.05
N VAL A 138 -18.40 4.10 -14.07
CA VAL A 138 -18.28 5.51 -13.70
C VAL A 138 -17.24 5.68 -12.59
N ILE A 139 -16.42 6.72 -12.72
CA ILE A 139 -15.40 7.13 -11.75
C ILE A 139 -15.64 8.59 -11.39
N ASP A 140 -15.67 8.87 -10.09
CA ASP A 140 -15.58 10.21 -9.51
C ASP A 140 -14.12 10.44 -9.06
N ASP A 141 -13.47 11.47 -9.60
CA ASP A 141 -12.04 11.74 -9.38
C ASP A 141 -11.75 12.16 -7.93
N ALA A 142 -12.68 12.83 -7.24
CA ALA A 142 -12.52 13.27 -5.86
C ALA A 142 -12.62 12.11 -4.87
N LEU A 143 -13.55 11.19 -5.10
CA LEU A 143 -13.66 9.92 -4.39
C LEU A 143 -12.46 9.01 -4.68
N LEU A 144 -12.03 8.92 -5.94
CA LEU A 144 -10.86 8.14 -6.32
C LEU A 144 -9.57 8.70 -5.69
N TYR A 145 -9.38 10.02 -5.68
CA TYR A 145 -8.30 10.68 -4.94
C TYR A 145 -8.34 10.32 -3.44
N SER A 146 -9.51 10.42 -2.82
CA SER A 146 -9.71 10.12 -1.39
C SER A 146 -9.36 8.66 -1.05
N LYS A 147 -9.81 7.69 -1.87
CA LYS A 147 -9.46 6.26 -1.73
C LYS A 147 -7.95 6.04 -1.83
N ARG A 148 -7.25 6.70 -2.76
CA ARG A 148 -5.79 6.60 -2.92
C ARG A 148 -5.03 7.17 -1.73
N VAL A 149 -5.42 8.35 -1.24
CA VAL A 149 -4.80 8.97 -0.06
C VAL A 149 -4.98 8.06 1.15
N ALA A 150 -6.18 7.50 1.36
CA ALA A 150 -6.42 6.55 2.43
C ALA A 150 -5.51 5.31 2.34
N HIS A 151 -5.41 4.67 1.17
CA HIS A 151 -4.50 3.54 0.94
C HIS A 151 -3.02 3.91 1.17
N GLY A 152 -2.57 5.01 0.57
CA GLY A 152 -1.20 5.52 0.60
C GLY A 152 -0.75 6.15 1.92
N VAL A 153 -1.67 6.33 2.89
CA VAL A 153 -1.34 6.70 4.27
C VAL A 153 -1.42 5.48 5.19
N MET A 154 -2.53 4.73 5.14
CA MET A 154 -2.78 3.59 6.04
C MET A 154 -1.75 2.46 5.87
N THR A 155 -1.43 2.08 4.62
CA THR A 155 -0.52 0.95 4.39
C THR A 155 0.95 1.28 4.73
N PRO A 156 1.49 2.48 4.46
CA PRO A 156 2.76 2.93 5.04
C PRO A 156 2.77 2.98 6.56
N ILE A 157 1.74 3.50 7.22
CA ILE A 157 1.67 3.53 8.68
C ILE A 157 1.79 2.10 9.24
N ALA A 158 1.08 1.14 8.67
CA ALA A 158 1.19 -0.25 9.07
C ALA A 158 2.59 -0.84 8.83
N PHE A 159 3.11 -0.81 7.59
CA PHE A 159 4.33 -1.53 7.21
C PHE A 159 5.64 -0.82 7.56
N VAL A 160 5.67 0.51 7.59
CA VAL A 160 6.87 1.28 7.95
C VAL A 160 6.95 1.48 9.46
N LEU A 161 5.86 1.86 10.12
CA LEU A 161 5.88 2.27 11.53
C LEU A 161 5.44 1.16 12.48
N MET A 162 4.25 0.60 12.27
CA MET A 162 3.60 -0.29 13.25
C MET A 162 4.26 -1.67 13.30
N PHE A 163 4.32 -2.42 12.20
CA PHE A 163 4.90 -3.77 12.19
C PHE A 163 6.35 -3.81 12.73
N PRO A 164 7.28 -2.92 12.30
CA PRO A 164 8.64 -2.89 12.84
C PRO A 164 8.70 -2.35 14.27
N GLY A 165 7.97 -1.28 14.58
CA GLY A 165 7.96 -0.64 15.90
C GLY A 165 7.43 -1.56 17.00
N PHE A 166 6.34 -2.29 16.72
CA PHE A 166 5.76 -3.27 17.65
C PHE A 166 6.62 -4.54 17.79
N GLY A 167 7.51 -4.80 16.81
CA GLY A 167 8.61 -5.74 16.95
C GLY A 167 9.72 -5.22 17.88
N LEU A 168 10.11 -3.95 17.76
CA LEU A 168 11.16 -3.32 18.58
C LEU A 168 10.81 -3.25 20.08
N LEU A 169 9.53 -3.16 20.45
CA LEU A 169 9.10 -3.15 21.86
C LEU A 169 9.63 -4.35 22.66
N LEU A 170 9.82 -5.52 22.02
CA LEU A 170 10.41 -6.71 22.65
C LEU A 170 11.89 -6.52 23.05
N HIS A 171 12.62 -5.63 22.37
CA HIS A 171 13.98 -5.25 22.72
C HIS A 171 14.04 -4.24 23.87
N ILE A 172 13.02 -3.38 23.99
CA ILE A 172 12.95 -2.33 25.03
C ILE A 172 12.46 -2.94 26.36
N TYR A 173 11.34 -3.66 26.33
CA TYR A 173 10.68 -4.24 27.51
C TYR A 173 10.67 -5.78 27.49
N PRO A 174 11.81 -6.45 27.71
CA PRO A 174 11.87 -7.92 27.71
C PRO A 174 11.20 -8.49 28.97
N SER A 175 10.04 -9.11 28.81
CA SER A 175 9.35 -9.88 29.84
C SER A 175 8.56 -11.03 29.20
N ARG A 176 8.33 -12.11 29.97
CA ARG A 176 7.47 -13.23 29.56
C ARG A 176 6.04 -12.79 29.20
N HIS A 177 5.60 -11.65 29.73
CA HIS A 177 4.27 -11.09 29.51
C HIS A 177 4.18 -10.14 28.31
N THR A 178 5.29 -9.54 27.86
CA THR A 178 5.32 -8.54 26.76
C THR A 178 4.73 -9.07 25.46
N VAL A 179 4.94 -10.36 25.16
CA VAL A 179 4.41 -10.99 23.95
C VAL A 179 2.88 -10.99 23.93
N LEU A 180 2.25 -11.35 25.05
CA LEU A 180 0.80 -11.50 25.15
C LEU A 180 0.08 -10.15 25.36
N TRP A 181 0.67 -9.24 26.13
CA TRP A 181 0.01 -7.99 26.54
C TRP A 181 0.38 -6.76 25.70
N MET A 182 1.47 -6.80 24.95
CA MET A 182 1.90 -5.68 24.09
C MET A 182 2.03 -6.12 22.64
N HIS A 183 2.92 -7.08 22.35
CA HIS A 183 3.25 -7.43 20.96
C HIS A 183 2.03 -7.96 20.20
N ALA A 184 1.37 -9.04 20.66
CA ALA A 184 0.25 -9.61 19.92
C ALA A 184 -0.95 -8.64 19.74
N PRO A 185 -1.43 -7.91 20.77
CA PRO A 185 -2.49 -6.91 20.59
C PRO A 185 -2.11 -5.80 19.61
N MET A 186 -0.89 -5.26 19.71
CA MET A 186 -0.45 -4.18 18.81
C MET A 186 -0.26 -4.69 17.38
N GLN A 187 0.24 -5.91 17.17
CA GLN A 187 0.30 -6.51 15.83
C GLN A 187 -1.08 -6.76 15.23
N ILE A 188 -2.09 -7.12 16.04
CA ILE A 188 -3.49 -7.21 15.56
C ILE A 188 -3.97 -5.83 15.08
N ILE A 189 -3.70 -4.75 15.82
CA ILE A 189 -4.05 -3.38 15.40
C ILE A 189 -3.32 -3.01 14.10
N ALA A 190 -2.04 -3.38 13.94
CA ALA A 190 -1.29 -3.18 12.69
C ALA A 190 -1.91 -3.94 11.49
N VAL A 191 -2.34 -5.18 11.71
CA VAL A 191 -3.07 -5.98 10.70
C VAL A 191 -4.40 -5.32 10.34
N CYS A 192 -5.17 -4.82 11.30
CA CYS A 192 -6.43 -4.11 11.01
C CYS A 192 -6.19 -2.85 10.15
N VAL A 193 -5.20 -2.02 10.48
CA VAL A 193 -4.84 -0.84 9.67
C VAL A 193 -4.37 -1.25 8.28
N ALA A 194 -3.56 -2.31 8.15
CA ALA A 194 -3.13 -2.85 6.87
C ALA A 194 -4.29 -3.37 6.02
N LEU A 195 -5.28 -4.05 6.62
CA LEU A 195 -6.46 -4.58 5.93
C LEU A 195 -7.39 -3.46 5.44
N ILE A 196 -7.64 -2.44 6.25
CA ILE A 196 -8.44 -1.28 5.83
C ILE A 196 -7.73 -0.53 4.69
N GLY A 197 -6.43 -0.28 4.84
CA GLY A 197 -5.61 0.31 3.79
C GLY A 197 -5.58 -0.54 2.51
N LEU A 198 -5.52 -1.87 2.62
CA LEU A 198 -5.63 -2.77 1.48
C LEU A 198 -7.01 -2.70 0.82
N GLY A 199 -8.10 -2.62 1.60
CA GLY A 199 -9.46 -2.49 1.07
C GLY A 199 -9.62 -1.25 0.18
N PHE A 200 -9.07 -0.11 0.60
CA PHE A 200 -9.00 1.08 -0.26
C PHE A 200 -8.15 0.84 -1.52
N GLY A 201 -7.00 0.18 -1.40
CA GLY A 201 -6.14 -0.17 -2.54
C GLY A 201 -6.80 -1.12 -3.55
N VAL A 202 -7.60 -2.09 -3.07
CA VAL A 202 -8.45 -2.96 -3.90
C VAL A 202 -9.49 -2.13 -4.65
N SER A 203 -10.19 -1.22 -3.96
CA SER A 203 -11.18 -0.35 -4.62
C SER A 203 -10.53 0.50 -5.71
N VAL A 204 -9.40 1.17 -5.44
CA VAL A 204 -8.64 1.92 -6.47
C VAL A 204 -8.24 1.02 -7.64
N SER A 205 -7.80 -0.20 -7.35
CA SER A 205 -7.39 -1.17 -8.38
C SER A 205 -8.55 -1.69 -9.22
N MET A 206 -9.77 -1.72 -8.67
CA MET A 206 -11.00 -2.03 -9.42
C MET A 206 -11.46 -0.84 -10.25
N ASP A 207 -11.49 0.36 -9.66
CA ASP A 207 -11.85 1.61 -10.32
C ASP A 207 -10.95 1.84 -11.56
N LEU A 208 -9.63 1.66 -11.42
CA LEU A 208 -8.66 1.84 -12.51
C LEU A 208 -8.47 0.59 -13.39
N LYS A 209 -9.13 -0.54 -13.10
CA LYS A 209 -8.96 -1.85 -13.79
C LYS A 209 -7.51 -2.39 -13.74
N LEU A 210 -6.77 -2.06 -12.67
CA LEU A 210 -5.35 -2.35 -12.44
C LEU A 210 -5.08 -3.53 -11.47
N SER A 211 -6.08 -4.34 -11.15
CA SER A 211 -6.00 -5.42 -10.14
C SER A 211 -4.92 -6.48 -10.35
N LYS A 212 -4.35 -6.60 -11.57
CA LYS A 212 -3.28 -7.54 -11.94
C LYS A 212 -1.88 -6.90 -12.02
N GLY A 213 -1.73 -5.63 -11.59
CA GLY A 213 -0.44 -4.95 -11.55
C GLY A 213 0.53 -5.55 -10.53
N TYR A 214 1.83 -5.32 -10.71
CA TYR A 214 2.87 -5.84 -9.81
C TYR A 214 2.65 -5.41 -8.35
N HIS A 215 2.37 -4.13 -8.12
CA HIS A 215 2.16 -3.55 -6.79
C HIS A 215 0.96 -4.17 -6.03
N PRO A 216 -0.27 -4.21 -6.59
CA PRO A 216 -1.40 -4.86 -5.92
C PRO A 216 -1.17 -6.36 -5.74
N THR A 217 -0.60 -7.08 -6.72
CA THR A 217 -0.29 -8.51 -6.58
C THR A 217 0.67 -8.80 -5.44
N ILE A 218 1.77 -8.05 -5.32
CA ILE A 218 2.71 -8.15 -4.19
C ILE A 218 1.98 -7.82 -2.88
N GLY A 219 1.12 -6.79 -2.87
CA GLY A 219 0.31 -6.38 -1.72
C GLY A 219 -0.62 -7.48 -1.21
N TYR A 220 -1.35 -8.16 -2.10
CA TYR A 220 -2.27 -9.25 -1.75
C TYR A 220 -1.52 -10.43 -1.11
N VAL A 221 -0.41 -10.86 -1.73
CA VAL A 221 0.42 -11.96 -1.20
C VAL A 221 1.03 -11.57 0.15
N LEU A 222 1.59 -10.37 0.26
CA LEU A 222 2.21 -9.87 1.48
C LEU A 222 1.22 -9.82 2.66
N VAL A 223 0.06 -9.18 2.46
CA VAL A 223 -0.95 -9.05 3.53
C VAL A 223 -1.55 -10.42 3.87
N GLY A 224 -1.79 -11.30 2.89
CA GLY A 224 -2.25 -12.67 3.15
C GLY A 224 -1.26 -13.48 4.00
N VAL A 225 0.04 -13.38 3.70
CA VAL A 225 1.10 -14.04 4.47
C VAL A 225 1.25 -13.46 5.88
N VAL A 226 1.15 -12.13 6.03
CA VAL A 226 1.17 -11.45 7.34
C VAL A 226 -0.07 -11.77 8.17
N LEU A 227 -1.24 -11.94 7.55
CA LEU A 227 -2.49 -12.28 8.23
C LEU A 227 -2.52 -13.75 8.70
N LEU A 228 -2.05 -14.69 7.86
CA LEU A 228 -2.23 -16.12 8.08
C LEU A 228 -0.99 -16.81 8.66
N ILE A 229 0.19 -16.58 8.09
CA ILE A 229 1.39 -17.37 8.42
C ILE A 229 2.09 -16.80 9.67
N GLN A 230 2.21 -15.48 9.77
CA GLN A 230 2.91 -14.85 10.90
C GLN A 230 2.28 -15.14 12.28
N PRO A 231 0.94 -15.06 12.46
CA PRO A 231 0.32 -15.37 13.74
C PRO A 231 0.47 -16.85 14.11
N VAL A 232 0.37 -17.77 13.14
CA VAL A 232 0.57 -19.21 13.38
C VAL A 232 1.99 -19.48 13.90
N LEU A 233 3.02 -18.94 13.25
CA LEU A 233 4.41 -19.08 13.70
C LEU A 233 4.62 -18.46 15.09
N GLY A 234 4.04 -17.29 15.35
CA GLY A 234 4.10 -16.60 16.64
C GLY A 234 3.42 -17.38 17.78
N ILE A 235 2.22 -17.92 17.54
CA ILE A 235 1.46 -18.72 18.51
C ILE A 235 2.19 -20.02 18.84
N VAL A 236 2.65 -20.76 17.82
CA VAL A 236 3.40 -22.02 18.03
C VAL A 236 4.68 -21.76 18.82
N GLN A 237 5.43 -20.70 18.50
CA GLN A 237 6.59 -20.30 19.28
C GLN A 237 6.23 -19.90 20.72
N HIS A 238 5.15 -19.15 20.94
CA HIS A 238 4.74 -18.71 22.28
C HIS A 238 4.33 -19.90 23.16
N LEU A 239 3.58 -20.87 22.60
CA LEU A 239 3.23 -22.11 23.28
C LEU A 239 4.46 -22.96 23.63
N HIS A 240 5.43 -23.06 22.71
CA HIS A 240 6.71 -23.73 22.98
C HIS A 240 7.51 -23.06 24.10
N PHE A 241 7.62 -21.72 24.04
CA PHE A 241 8.33 -20.92 25.05
C PHE A 241 7.71 -21.06 26.44
N ARG A 242 6.36 -21.07 26.54
CA ARG A 242 5.67 -21.30 27.82
C ARG A 242 5.90 -22.69 28.43
N ARG A 243 6.24 -23.70 27.63
CA ARG A 243 6.50 -25.08 28.09
C ARG A 243 7.97 -25.34 28.43
N SER A 244 8.89 -24.78 27.65
CA SER A 244 10.32 -25.13 27.70
C SER A 244 11.25 -24.00 28.17
N GLY A 245 10.75 -22.75 28.23
CA GLY A 245 11.58 -21.55 28.41
C GLY A 245 12.48 -21.21 27.21
N GLY A 246 12.53 -22.06 26.18
CA GLY A 246 13.45 -21.95 25.04
C GLY A 246 12.81 -21.45 23.74
N THR A 247 13.66 -21.00 22.82
CA THR A 247 13.26 -20.66 21.44
C THR A 247 13.25 -21.90 20.55
N ALA A 248 12.13 -22.20 19.90
CA ALA A 248 12.08 -23.20 18.84
C ALA A 248 12.55 -22.61 17.49
N ILE A 249 12.73 -23.49 16.51
CA ILE A 249 12.98 -23.13 15.10
C ILE A 249 11.90 -22.16 14.60
N TYR A 250 10.63 -22.39 14.97
CA TYR A 250 9.50 -21.50 14.66
C TYR A 250 9.72 -20.05 15.13
N GLY A 251 10.36 -19.83 16.29
CA GLY A 251 10.69 -18.50 16.77
C GLY A 251 11.86 -17.82 16.05
N VAL A 252 12.77 -18.60 15.45
CA VAL A 252 13.80 -18.07 14.54
C VAL A 252 13.14 -17.67 13.21
N LEU A 253 12.31 -18.55 12.65
CA LEU A 253 11.55 -18.31 11.42
C LEU A 253 10.63 -17.09 11.55
N HIS A 254 9.78 -17.03 12.57
CA HIS A 254 8.88 -15.89 12.84
C HIS A 254 9.61 -14.54 12.81
N ARG A 255 10.75 -14.43 13.53
CA ARG A 255 11.52 -13.18 13.62
C ARG A 255 12.16 -12.78 12.30
N TRP A 256 12.81 -13.70 11.59
CA TRP A 256 13.47 -13.37 10.31
C TRP A 256 12.46 -13.17 9.18
N PHE A 257 11.42 -14.00 9.13
CA PHE A 257 10.36 -13.85 8.14
C PHE A 257 9.55 -12.58 8.38
N GLY A 258 9.30 -12.17 9.63
CA GLY A 258 8.64 -10.90 9.94
C GLY A 258 9.43 -9.68 9.47
N ARG A 259 10.76 -9.70 9.64
CA ARG A 259 11.67 -8.68 9.08
C ARG A 259 11.64 -8.65 7.56
N LEU A 260 11.68 -9.83 6.92
CA LEU A 260 11.60 -9.94 5.46
C LEU A 260 10.28 -9.37 4.91
N LEU A 261 9.14 -9.70 5.52
CA LEU A 261 7.83 -9.17 5.12
C LEU A 261 7.73 -7.66 5.34
N SER A 262 8.31 -7.13 6.43
CA SER A 262 8.38 -5.67 6.64
C SER A 262 9.21 -4.99 5.55
N ALA A 263 10.37 -5.55 5.18
CA ALA A 263 11.21 -5.04 4.10
C ALA A 263 10.49 -5.10 2.73
N ILE A 264 9.82 -6.22 2.42
CA ILE A 264 9.00 -6.36 1.20
C ILE A 264 7.86 -5.33 1.20
N GLY A 265 7.21 -5.07 2.34
CA GLY A 265 6.18 -4.05 2.47
C GLY A 265 6.67 -2.62 2.24
N ILE A 266 7.88 -2.30 2.73
CA ILE A 266 8.52 -1.00 2.47
C ILE A 266 8.87 -0.86 0.98
N VAL A 267 9.47 -1.89 0.36
CA VAL A 267 9.74 -1.88 -1.08
C VAL A 267 8.45 -1.79 -1.89
N ASN A 268 7.41 -2.53 -1.53
CA ASN A 268 6.13 -2.49 -2.23
C ASN A 268 5.42 -1.14 -2.08
N GLY A 269 5.55 -0.44 -0.94
CA GLY A 269 5.02 0.92 -0.78
C GLY A 269 5.72 1.93 -1.70
N GLY A 270 7.05 1.87 -1.79
CA GLY A 270 7.82 2.68 -2.74
C GLY A 270 7.48 2.38 -4.20
N LEU A 271 7.36 1.09 -4.55
CA LEU A 271 6.87 0.63 -5.85
C LEU A 271 5.42 1.07 -6.12
N GLY A 272 4.58 1.22 -5.09
CA GLY A 272 3.21 1.71 -5.21
C GLY A 272 3.13 3.16 -5.64
N PHE A 273 4.00 4.03 -5.12
CA PHE A 273 4.11 5.41 -5.60
C PHE A 273 4.55 5.50 -7.07
N TYR A 274 5.55 4.70 -7.46
CA TYR A 274 5.98 4.63 -8.85
C TYR A 274 4.88 4.09 -9.77
N TYR A 275 4.20 3.02 -9.35
CA TYR A 275 3.07 2.43 -10.07
C TYR A 275 1.92 3.42 -10.26
N ALA A 276 1.58 4.18 -9.21
CA ALA A 276 0.50 5.15 -9.27
C ALA A 276 0.84 6.31 -10.21
N ASN A 277 2.09 6.80 -10.21
CA ASN A 277 2.56 7.85 -11.12
C ASN A 277 2.50 7.43 -12.61
N GLN A 278 2.73 6.15 -12.91
CA GLN A 278 2.62 5.62 -14.29
C GLN A 278 1.18 5.57 -14.82
N HIS A 279 0.17 5.55 -13.94
CA HIS A 279 -1.23 5.35 -14.31
C HIS A 279 -2.13 6.54 -13.96
N THR A 280 -1.58 7.59 -13.33
CA THR A 280 -2.27 8.85 -13.09
C THR A 280 -1.28 9.98 -12.82
N GLU A 281 -1.38 11.04 -13.62
CA GLU A 281 -0.44 12.17 -13.60
C GLU A 281 -0.73 13.19 -12.49
N ASP A 282 -1.90 13.11 -11.81
CA ASP A 282 -2.31 14.03 -10.74
C ASP A 282 -1.51 13.87 -9.42
N ILE A 283 -0.53 12.97 -9.36
CA ILE A 283 0.20 12.65 -8.12
C ILE A 283 1.39 13.62 -7.97
N PRO A 284 1.40 14.50 -6.96
CA PRO A 284 2.51 15.41 -6.76
C PRO A 284 3.79 14.64 -6.42
N PRO A 285 4.99 15.18 -6.73
CA PRO A 285 6.26 14.50 -6.43
C PRO A 285 6.62 14.45 -4.93
N ILE A 286 5.86 15.13 -4.07
CA ILE A 286 6.18 15.33 -2.65
C ILE A 286 5.93 14.06 -1.79
N PRO A 287 4.80 13.35 -1.86
CA PRO A 287 4.55 12.18 -1.01
C PRO A 287 5.57 11.03 -1.15
N PRO A 288 6.08 10.67 -2.36
CA PRO A 288 7.16 9.68 -2.48
C PRO A 288 8.45 10.10 -1.75
N ILE A 289 8.79 11.39 -1.76
CA ILE A 289 9.96 11.93 -1.06
C ILE A 289 9.77 11.84 0.46
N ILE A 290 8.60 12.25 0.98
CA ILE A 290 8.25 12.11 2.40
C ILE A 290 8.31 10.64 2.82
N TYR A 291 7.74 9.74 2.02
CA TYR A 291 7.78 8.30 2.27
C TYR A 291 9.23 7.78 2.37
N GLY A 292 10.10 8.17 1.45
CA GLY A 292 11.52 7.81 1.47
C GLY A 292 12.25 8.30 2.72
N MET A 293 12.04 9.57 3.11
CA MET A 293 12.63 10.14 4.33
C MET A 293 12.18 9.39 5.60
N VAL A 294 10.87 9.10 5.72
CA VAL A 294 10.33 8.34 6.86
C VAL A 294 10.90 6.92 6.90
N CYS A 295 10.96 6.22 5.77
CA CYS A 295 11.55 4.88 5.70
C CYS A 295 13.02 4.87 6.10
N GLY A 296 13.81 5.86 5.64
CA GLY A 296 15.22 6.01 6.02
C GLY A 296 15.40 6.25 7.52
N GLY A 297 14.67 7.23 8.08
CA GLY A 297 14.74 7.56 9.50
C GLY A 297 14.32 6.41 10.41
N VAL A 298 13.27 5.68 10.05
CA VAL A 298 12.79 4.50 10.80
C VAL A 298 13.78 3.34 10.69
N CYS A 299 14.42 3.13 9.54
CA CYS A 299 15.47 2.12 9.39
C CYS A 299 16.68 2.42 10.29
N ILE A 300 17.14 3.67 10.33
CA ILE A 300 18.22 4.12 11.23
C ILE A 300 17.83 3.89 12.69
N LEU A 301 16.62 4.30 13.10
CA LEU A 301 16.11 4.09 14.46
C LEU A 301 16.02 2.59 14.82
N TYR A 302 15.55 1.75 13.90
CA TYR A 302 15.47 0.30 14.09
C TYR A 302 16.84 -0.32 14.32
N VAL A 303 17.82 0.00 13.48
CA VAL A 303 19.21 -0.47 13.61
C VAL A 303 19.83 0.01 14.91
N PHE A 304 19.66 1.31 15.25
CA PHE A 304 20.16 1.89 16.50
C PHE A 304 19.61 1.16 17.73
N VAL A 305 18.29 0.96 17.84
CA VAL A 305 17.68 0.27 18.99
C VAL A 305 18.16 -1.19 19.10
N VAL A 306 18.32 -1.89 17.98
CA VAL A 306 18.82 -3.28 17.98
C VAL A 306 20.30 -3.35 18.37
N MET A 307 21.14 -2.44 17.87
CA MET A 307 22.57 -2.36 18.22
C MET A 307 22.77 -1.99 19.69
N TRP A 308 22.14 -0.89 20.14
CA TRP A 308 22.18 -0.45 21.53
C TRP A 308 21.73 -1.55 22.49
N ARG A 309 20.67 -2.29 22.15
CA ARG A 309 20.22 -3.41 22.99
C ARG A 309 21.23 -4.56 23.03
N ARG A 310 21.85 -4.90 21.90
CA ARG A 310 22.88 -5.95 21.81
C ARG A 310 24.10 -5.58 22.66
N GLU A 311 24.55 -4.33 22.59
CA GLU A 311 25.65 -3.81 23.40
C GLU A 311 25.31 -3.83 24.89
N LYS A 312 24.14 -3.30 25.29
CA LYS A 312 23.69 -3.32 26.68
C LYS A 312 23.68 -4.73 27.28
N THR A 313 23.17 -5.72 26.55
CA THR A 313 23.18 -7.12 26.99
C THR A 313 24.59 -7.73 27.02
N ARG A 314 25.47 -7.38 26.08
CA ARG A 314 26.89 -7.79 26.11
C ARG A 314 27.62 -7.24 27.34
N SER A 315 27.45 -5.95 27.63
CA SER A 315 28.07 -5.30 28.80
C SER A 315 27.56 -5.89 30.11
N GLN A 316 26.26 -6.18 30.22
CA GLN A 316 25.68 -6.87 31.38
C GLN A 316 26.26 -8.28 31.57
N ALA A 317 26.43 -9.06 30.50
CA ALA A 317 27.04 -10.39 30.58
C ALA A 317 28.52 -10.34 31.01
N ILE A 318 29.28 -9.34 30.53
CA ILE A 318 30.68 -9.13 30.92
C ILE A 318 30.77 -8.76 32.41
N ILE A 319 29.94 -7.83 32.89
CA ILE A 319 29.92 -7.43 34.31
C ILE A 319 29.53 -8.62 35.20
N ALA A 320 28.51 -9.39 34.81
CA ALA A 320 28.11 -10.59 35.55
C ALA A 320 29.25 -11.63 35.63
N LYS A 321 29.97 -11.86 34.52
CA LYS A 321 31.14 -12.76 34.50
C LYS A 321 32.23 -12.30 35.46
N PHE A 322 32.61 -11.01 35.44
CA PHE A 322 33.60 -10.46 36.38
C PHE A 322 33.14 -10.53 37.83
N GLN A 323 31.84 -10.33 38.11
CA GLN A 323 31.30 -10.50 39.46
C GLN A 323 31.36 -11.97 39.92
N THR A 324 31.05 -12.94 39.05
CA THR A 324 31.17 -14.37 39.37
C THR A 324 32.62 -14.78 39.59
N GLU A 325 33.55 -14.36 38.72
CA GLU A 325 34.99 -14.61 38.87
C GLU A 325 35.56 -13.99 40.16
N SER A 326 35.13 -12.77 40.50
CA SER A 326 35.52 -12.10 41.76
C SER A 326 34.98 -12.81 43.00
N LEU A 327 33.73 -13.30 42.98
CA LEU A 327 33.15 -14.06 44.09
C LEU A 327 33.84 -15.41 44.28
N GLN A 328 34.16 -16.11 43.18
CA GLN A 328 34.84 -17.40 43.22
C GLN A 328 36.29 -17.26 43.70
N ASN A 329 37.03 -16.27 43.19
CA ASN A 329 38.39 -15.99 43.68
C ASN A 329 38.41 -15.58 45.16
N LYS A 330 37.33 -14.98 45.67
CA LYS A 330 37.19 -14.73 47.12
C LYS A 330 36.91 -16.02 47.90
N SER A 331 36.02 -16.89 47.45
CA SER A 331 35.76 -18.16 48.14
C SER A 331 37.00 -19.05 48.19
N ASP A 332 37.79 -19.08 47.12
CA ASP A 332 39.02 -19.87 47.05
C ASP A 332 40.09 -19.33 48.02
N LEU A 333 40.13 -18.01 48.26
CA LEU A 333 40.99 -17.38 49.27
C LEU A 333 40.54 -17.67 50.71
N ASP A 334 39.25 -17.50 51.01
CA ASP A 334 38.68 -17.77 52.35
C ASP A 334 38.88 -19.27 52.71
N GLN A 335 38.65 -20.17 51.76
CA GLN A 335 38.89 -21.62 51.92
C GLN A 335 40.38 -21.96 52.03
N GLY A 336 41.27 -21.15 51.43
CA GLY A 336 42.72 -21.25 51.63
C GLY A 336 43.16 -20.87 53.04
N SER A 337 42.59 -19.82 53.64
CA SER A 337 42.88 -19.43 55.03
C SER A 337 42.39 -20.46 56.05
N ASP A 338 41.18 -20.99 55.90
CA ASP A 338 40.61 -21.98 56.83
C ASP A 338 41.48 -23.26 56.91
N ASN A 339 42.03 -23.70 55.77
CA ASN A 339 42.96 -24.84 55.72
C ASN A 339 44.30 -24.53 56.41
N LEU A 340 44.80 -23.29 56.31
CA LEU A 340 46.04 -22.84 56.97
C LEU A 340 45.87 -22.75 58.49
N ASP A 341 44.73 -22.23 58.96
CA ASP A 341 44.45 -22.15 60.40
C ASP A 341 44.10 -23.52 61.01
N SER A 342 43.47 -24.42 60.24
CA SER A 342 43.28 -25.83 60.67
C SER A 342 44.60 -26.61 60.74
N ALA A 343 45.52 -26.43 59.79
CA ALA A 343 46.87 -27.00 59.87
C ALA A 343 47.66 -26.44 61.06
N ARG A 344 47.40 -25.19 61.45
CA ARG A 344 48.01 -24.53 62.60
C ARG A 344 47.42 -24.98 63.94
N SER A 345 46.13 -25.27 64.03
CA SER A 345 45.54 -25.81 65.27
C SER A 345 45.96 -27.27 65.51
N GLY A 346 45.98 -28.09 64.45
CA GLY A 346 46.43 -29.49 64.53
C GLY A 346 47.89 -29.67 64.95
N SER A 347 48.75 -28.65 64.81
CA SER A 347 50.14 -28.70 65.28
C SER A 347 50.34 -28.33 66.75
N VAL A 348 49.31 -27.79 67.42
CA VAL A 348 49.38 -27.35 68.83
C VAL A 348 48.89 -28.43 69.81
N GLU A 349 48.11 -29.42 69.35
CA GLU A 349 47.49 -30.44 70.20
C GLU A 349 48.36 -31.70 70.41
N SER A 350 49.67 -31.63 70.11
CA SER A 350 50.62 -32.76 70.19
C SER A 350 51.57 -32.72 71.40
N SER A 351 51.29 -31.92 72.44
CA SER A 351 52.13 -31.84 73.65
C SER A 351 51.35 -31.92 74.97
N SER A 352 50.68 -33.05 75.21
CA SER A 352 50.19 -33.41 76.55
C SER A 352 51.23 -34.27 77.28
N ILE A 353 51.58 -33.86 78.50
CA ILE A 353 52.67 -34.44 79.29
C ILE A 353 52.16 -35.68 80.05
N SER A 354 52.89 -36.79 79.93
CA SER A 354 52.64 -38.00 80.73
C SER A 354 53.32 -37.90 82.09
N GLU A 355 52.56 -37.54 83.13
CA GLU A 355 53.04 -37.63 84.52
C GLU A 355 53.18 -39.08 84.98
N LYS A 356 54.42 -39.54 85.22
CA LYS A 356 54.70 -40.80 85.91
C LYS A 356 54.78 -40.60 87.42
N LYS A 357 53.74 -41.09 88.10
CA LYS A 357 53.63 -41.17 89.56
C LYS A 357 54.62 -42.20 90.13
N TRP A 358 55.52 -41.78 91.01
CA TRP A 358 56.37 -42.67 91.82
C TRP A 358 55.91 -42.67 93.29
N GLN A 359 55.99 -43.82 93.95
CA GLN A 359 55.69 -43.97 95.38
C GLN A 359 56.97 -44.09 96.23
N VAL A 360 56.78 -43.86 97.53
CA VAL A 360 57.77 -43.74 98.59
C VAL A 360 58.31 -45.10 99.06
N SER A 361 59.65 -45.23 99.12
CA SER A 361 60.40 -45.67 100.32
C SER A 361 61.91 -45.56 100.08
#